data_AF-A0A6V7S3Z5-F1
#
_entry.id   AF-A0A6V7S3Z5-F1
#
_cell.length_a   1.000
_cell.length_b   1.000
_cell.length_c   1.000
_cell.angle_alpha   90.00
_cell.angle_beta   90.00
_cell.angle_gamma   90.00
#
_symmetry.space_group_name_H-M   'P 1'
#
loop_
_entity.id
_entity.type
_entity.pdbx_description
1 polymer ?
#
loop_
_entity_poly.entity_id
_entity_poly.type
_entity_poly.pdbx_seq_one_letter_code
_entity_poly.pdbx_strand_id
1 'polypeptide(L)'
;MVNIYNNMAKSLKINSRSAFTKLNIFQNNYFITHKRYVSVLANELRSGNIFFHNDKYCEVTEQRQIKQGRLATTNMVDKIEPVKVNVRIQYTDKQKNIVVCLDQNYEDVEIPMNIFGVSEEYLEPGMEISVFKHEDKIIKVNLPSSLLATLRKK
;
A
#
# COMPACT_ATOMS: atom_id res chain seq x y z
N MET A 1 -39.07 12.41 32.62
CA MET A 1 -38.63 11.12 33.20
C MET A 1 -37.83 10.40 32.14
N VAL A 2 -36.55 10.17 32.44
CA VAL A 2 -35.58 9.47 31.59
C VAL A 2 -35.74 7.97 31.81
N ASN A 3 -35.67 7.16 30.76
CA ASN A 3 -35.27 5.77 30.94
C ASN A 3 -34.33 5.32 29.82
N ILE A 4 -33.15 4.89 30.26
CA ILE A 4 -31.97 4.49 29.49
C ILE A 4 -32.03 2.96 29.40
N TYR A 5 -32.06 2.40 28.19
CA TYR A 5 -31.68 1.01 28.00
C TYR A 5 -30.36 0.93 27.24
N ASN A 6 -29.32 0.71 28.05
CA ASN A 6 -28.04 0.14 27.65
C ASN A 6 -28.29 -1.18 26.92
N ASN A 7 -27.72 -1.34 25.73
CA ASN A 7 -27.47 -2.68 25.20
C ASN A 7 -26.08 -2.76 24.58
N MET A 8 -25.23 -3.47 25.33
CA MET A 8 -23.95 -4.09 24.98
C MET A 8 -23.61 -4.15 23.49
N ALA A 9 -22.77 -3.21 23.03
CA ALA A 9 -21.86 -3.50 21.94
C ALA A 9 -20.75 -4.40 22.49
N LYS A 10 -20.74 -5.67 22.10
CA LYS A 10 -19.63 -6.58 22.34
C LYS A 10 -18.38 -5.95 21.72
N SER A 11 -17.43 -5.58 22.57
CA SER A 11 -16.10 -5.12 22.18
C SER A 11 -15.40 -6.24 21.40
N LEU A 12 -15.32 -6.08 20.09
CA LEU A 12 -14.26 -6.69 19.30
C LEU A 12 -12.95 -6.06 19.78
N LYS A 13 -12.11 -6.86 20.45
CA LYS A 13 -10.74 -6.47 20.82
C LYS A 13 -9.92 -6.32 19.55
N ILE A 14 -10.00 -5.15 18.92
CA ILE A 14 -9.08 -4.74 17.87
C ILE A 14 -7.91 -4.08 18.58
N ASN A 15 -6.77 -4.78 18.62
CA ASN A 15 -5.49 -4.28 19.14
C ASN A 15 -4.85 -3.31 18.13
N SER A 16 -5.57 -2.28 17.69
CA SER A 16 -5.02 -1.22 16.84
C SER A 16 -4.44 -0.13 17.74
N ARG A 17 -3.11 -0.11 17.91
CA ARG A 17 -2.44 1.08 18.43
C ARG A 17 -2.42 2.14 17.34
N SER A 18 -3.37 3.05 17.37
CA SER A 18 -3.37 4.27 16.56
C SER A 18 -2.17 5.13 16.95
N ALA A 19 -1.18 5.27 16.06
CA ALA A 19 -0.03 6.13 16.17
C ALA A 19 -0.54 7.52 15.85
N PHE A 20 -0.79 8.29 16.90
CA PHE A 20 -1.17 9.70 16.80
C PHE A 20 -0.01 10.49 16.20
N THR A 21 -0.04 10.77 14.90
CA THR A 21 0.83 11.79 14.30
C THR A 21 0.12 13.15 14.31
N LYS A 22 0.71 14.08 15.09
CA LYS A 22 0.57 15.54 15.12
C LYS A 22 -0.73 16.15 14.55
N LEU A 23 -1.62 16.56 15.46
CA LEU A 23 -2.78 17.40 15.19
C LEU A 23 -2.34 18.81 14.77
N ASN A 24 -2.55 19.18 13.50
CA ASN A 24 -2.58 20.60 13.11
C ASN A 24 -4.00 21.12 13.34
N ILE A 25 -4.14 22.06 14.26
CA ILE A 25 -5.40 22.68 14.65
C ILE A 25 -5.71 23.78 13.63
N PHE A 26 -6.65 23.54 12.72
CA PHE A 26 -7.37 24.59 12.02
C PHE A 26 -8.83 24.16 11.82
N GLN A 27 -9.72 24.88 12.50
CA GLN A 27 -11.18 24.98 12.35
C GLN A 27 -11.97 23.70 11.98
N ASN A 28 -12.60 23.11 13.00
CA ASN A 28 -13.87 22.36 12.98
C ASN A 28 -14.22 21.56 11.72
N ASN A 29 -13.49 20.47 11.47
CA ASN A 29 -14.03 19.22 10.92
C ASN A 29 -13.04 18.09 11.22
N TYR A 30 -13.31 17.32 12.28
CA TYR A 30 -12.47 16.21 12.69
C TYR A 30 -12.66 15.00 11.77
N PHE A 31 -11.97 14.98 10.64
CA PHE A 31 -11.74 13.74 9.91
C PHE A 31 -10.52 13.05 10.53
N ILE A 32 -10.77 12.08 11.41
CA ILE A 32 -9.71 11.14 11.83
C ILE A 32 -9.44 10.26 10.60
N THR A 33 -8.39 10.58 9.86
CA THR A 33 -7.80 9.67 8.87
C THR A 33 -7.18 8.51 9.65
N HIS A 34 -7.99 7.50 9.93
CA HIS A 34 -7.51 6.24 10.49
C HIS A 34 -6.55 5.62 9.50
N LYS A 35 -5.25 5.72 9.79
CA LYS A 35 -4.25 5.02 9.02
C LYS A 35 -4.54 3.52 9.10
N ARG A 36 -4.79 2.89 7.95
CA ARG A 36 -5.25 1.49 7.89
C ARG A 36 -4.06 0.55 7.93
N TYR A 37 -3.42 0.43 9.09
CA TYR A 37 -2.45 -0.61 9.35
C TYR A 37 -2.97 -1.59 10.39
N VAL A 38 -2.54 -2.83 10.26
CA VAL A 38 -2.80 -3.89 11.24
C VAL A 38 -1.45 -4.34 11.77
N SER A 39 -1.19 -4.13 13.05
CA SER A 39 0.04 -4.64 13.68
C SER A 39 -0.06 -6.16 13.78
N VAL A 40 0.81 -6.84 13.04
CA VAL A 40 0.91 -8.31 12.98
C VAL A 40 2.27 -8.75 13.46
N LEU A 41 2.40 -10.02 13.84
CA LEU A 41 3.71 -10.57 14.14
C LEU A 41 4.50 -10.79 12.83
N ALA A 42 5.82 -10.67 12.91
CA ALA A 42 6.70 -10.89 11.75
C ALA A 42 6.60 -12.31 11.18
N ASN A 43 6.16 -13.30 11.97
CA ASN A 43 5.91 -14.68 11.51
C ASN A 43 4.60 -14.82 10.71
N GLU A 44 3.65 -13.89 10.82
CA GLU A 44 2.37 -13.88 10.10
C GLU A 44 2.49 -13.29 8.70
N LEU A 45 3.58 -12.55 8.44
CA LEU A 45 3.88 -12.05 7.10
C LEU A 45 4.15 -13.19 6.12
N ARG A 46 3.78 -13.00 4.86
CA ARG A 46 4.01 -13.93 3.74
C ARG A 46 4.53 -13.15 2.55
N SER A 47 5.11 -13.86 1.57
CA SER A 47 5.56 -13.23 0.33
C SER A 47 4.43 -12.47 -0.35
N GLY A 48 4.73 -11.28 -0.85
CA GLY A 48 3.75 -10.35 -1.43
C GLY A 48 3.02 -9.47 -0.41
N ASN A 49 3.08 -9.76 0.90
CA ASN A 49 2.57 -8.82 1.89
C ASN A 49 3.42 -7.54 1.89
N ILE A 50 2.76 -6.41 2.08
CA ILE A 50 3.42 -5.11 2.24
C ILE A 50 3.28 -4.69 3.70
N PHE A 51 4.36 -4.17 4.27
CA PHE A 51 4.40 -3.65 5.64
C PHE A 51 5.15 -2.32 5.67
N PHE A 52 4.86 -1.52 6.69
CA PHE A 52 5.52 -0.25 6.93
C PHE A 52 6.61 -0.44 7.98
N HIS A 53 7.82 0.00 7.67
CA HIS A 53 8.94 -0.05 8.60
C HIS A 53 9.97 1.03 8.29
N ASN A 54 10.46 1.73 9.31
CA ASN A 54 11.44 2.83 9.18
C ASN A 54 11.06 3.86 8.11
N ASP A 55 9.81 4.32 8.16
CA ASP A 55 9.22 5.29 7.23
C ASP A 55 9.20 4.86 5.75
N LYS A 56 9.33 3.56 5.49
CA LYS A 56 9.34 2.99 4.13
C LYS A 56 8.32 1.86 4.02
N TYR A 57 7.76 1.74 2.82
CA TYR A 57 6.96 0.59 2.43
C TYR A 57 7.90 -0.53 1.99
N CYS A 58 7.72 -1.72 2.54
CA CYS A 58 8.51 -2.88 2.22
C CYS A 58 7.59 -4.02 1.80
N GLU A 59 7.94 -4.67 0.69
CA GLU A 59 7.30 -5.91 0.27
C GLU A 59 8.12 -7.10 0.77
N VAL A 60 7.44 -8.10 1.32
CA VAL A 60 8.07 -9.35 1.71
C VAL A 60 8.35 -10.15 0.45
N THR A 61 9.62 -10.33 0.12
CA THR A 61 10.05 -11.20 -1.01
C THR A 61 10.19 -12.64 -0.55
N GLU A 62 10.86 -12.85 0.58
CA GLU A 62 11.12 -14.15 1.18
C GLU A 62 11.04 -14.04 2.70
N GLN A 63 10.60 -15.11 3.36
CA GLN A 63 10.58 -15.22 4.81
C GLN A 63 11.27 -16.52 5.22
N ARG A 64 12.33 -16.42 6.02
CA ARG A 64 13.00 -17.57 6.63
C ARG A 64 12.99 -17.44 8.15
N GLN A 65 12.51 -18.48 8.83
CA GLN A 65 12.54 -18.52 10.28
C GLN A 65 13.86 -19.09 10.76
N ILE A 66 14.68 -18.25 11.39
CA ILE A 66 15.93 -18.65 12.02
C ILE A 66 15.75 -18.52 13.53
N LYS A 67 15.80 -19.64 14.25
CA LYS A 67 15.74 -19.67 15.72
C LYS A 67 17.13 -19.99 16.25
N GLN A 68 17.70 -19.12 17.08
CA GLN A 68 18.89 -19.43 17.86
C GLN A 68 18.45 -19.79 19.28
N GLY A 69 18.62 -21.06 19.67
CA GLY A 69 18.34 -21.54 21.02
C GLY A 69 16.86 -21.41 21.45
N ARG A 70 16.64 -21.02 22.72
CA ARG A 70 15.31 -20.89 23.36
C ARG A 70 14.75 -19.46 23.32
N LEU A 71 15.06 -18.68 22.28
CA LEU A 71 14.56 -17.31 22.14
C LEU A 71 13.20 -17.29 21.43
N ALA A 72 12.25 -16.56 22.02
CA ALA A 72 10.97 -16.24 21.38
C ALA A 72 11.14 -15.01 20.48
N THR A 73 10.70 -15.10 19.22
CA THR A 73 10.67 -13.96 18.29
C THR A 73 9.31 -13.30 18.35
N THR A 74 9.21 -12.12 18.96
CA THR A 74 7.96 -11.36 19.16
C THR A 74 7.90 -10.07 18.35
N ASN A 75 8.73 -9.91 17.32
CA ASN A 75 8.78 -8.69 16.53
C ASN A 75 7.43 -8.44 15.84
N MET A 76 6.82 -7.30 16.14
CA MET A 76 5.59 -6.82 15.50
C MET A 76 5.93 -5.85 14.39
N VAL A 77 5.13 -5.85 13.34
CA VAL A 77 5.26 -4.99 12.16
C VAL A 77 3.88 -4.53 11.71
N ASP A 78 3.81 -3.33 11.16
CA ASP A 78 2.55 -2.75 10.69
C ASP A 78 2.29 -3.23 9.26
N LYS A 79 1.47 -4.27 9.13
CA LYS A 79 1.01 -4.78 7.83
C LYS A 79 0.03 -3.78 7.22
N ILE A 80 0.21 -3.56 5.92
CA ILE A 80 -0.65 -2.72 5.11
C ILE A 80 -1.43 -3.59 4.14
N GLU A 81 -2.69 -3.26 3.95
CA GLU A 81 -3.54 -3.85 2.92
C GLU A 81 -3.78 -2.79 1.82
N PRO A 82 -2.95 -2.79 0.76
CA PRO A 82 -3.07 -1.82 -0.32
C PRO A 82 -4.27 -2.16 -1.21
N VAL A 83 -4.88 -1.11 -1.75
CA VAL A 83 -5.96 -1.23 -2.74
C VAL A 83 -5.33 -1.40 -4.12
N LYS A 84 -5.71 -2.47 -4.80
CA LYS A 84 -5.30 -2.73 -6.18
C LYS A 84 -6.29 -2.04 -7.12
N VAL A 85 -5.78 -1.18 -7.99
CA VAL A 85 -6.54 -0.47 -9.02
C VAL A 85 -5.95 -0.81 -10.39
N ASN A 86 -6.78 -1.15 -11.36
CA ASN A 86 -6.32 -1.32 -12.74
C ASN A 86 -6.44 0.00 -13.47
N VAL A 87 -5.39 0.40 -14.16
CA VAL A 87 -5.32 1.66 -14.92
C VAL A 87 -4.70 1.39 -16.28
N ARG A 88 -5.01 2.25 -17.25
CA ARG A 88 -4.50 2.17 -18.61
C ARG A 88 -3.56 3.33 -18.90
N ILE A 89 -2.37 3.04 -19.42
CA ILE A 89 -1.39 4.08 -19.76
C ILE A 89 -1.92 4.92 -20.93
N GLN A 90 -1.90 6.24 -20.79
CA GLN A 90 -2.19 7.15 -21.90
C GLN A 90 -0.90 7.62 -22.56
N TYR A 91 -0.03 8.28 -21.81
CA TYR A 91 1.23 8.80 -22.30
C TYR A 91 2.26 8.93 -21.18
N THR A 92 3.52 9.04 -21.57
CA THR A 92 4.65 9.26 -20.68
C THR A 92 5.20 10.67 -20.89
N ASP A 93 5.29 11.45 -19.81
CA ASP A 93 5.92 12.76 -19.81
C ASP A 93 7.30 12.66 -19.18
N LYS A 94 8.33 12.61 -20.04
CA LYS A 94 9.73 12.52 -19.62
C LYS A 94 10.26 13.81 -19.00
N GLN A 95 9.65 14.97 -19.29
CA GLN A 95 10.11 16.24 -18.72
C GLN A 95 9.69 16.35 -17.25
N LYS A 96 8.48 15.90 -16.93
CA LYS A 96 7.94 15.87 -15.57
C LYS A 96 8.25 14.58 -14.81
N ASN A 97 8.80 13.58 -15.49
CA ASN A 97 9.13 12.26 -14.94
C ASN A 97 7.89 11.52 -14.40
N ILE A 98 6.77 11.62 -15.13
CA ILE A 98 5.47 11.03 -14.79
C ILE A 98 4.90 10.20 -15.94
N VAL A 99 4.14 9.18 -15.58
CA VAL A 99 3.29 8.39 -16.48
C VAL A 99 1.85 8.74 -16.16
N VAL A 100 1.12 9.22 -17.16
CA VAL A 100 -0.29 9.54 -17.02
C VAL A 100 -1.12 8.33 -17.42
N CYS A 101 -1.93 7.86 -16.48
CA CYS A 101 -2.78 6.69 -16.63
C CYS A 101 -4.24 7.07 -16.44
N LEU A 102 -5.14 6.44 -17.18
CA LEU A 102 -6.57 6.54 -16.99
C LEU A 102 -7.04 5.43 -16.05
N ASP A 103 -7.82 5.76 -15.03
CA ASP A 103 -8.44 4.77 -14.16
C ASP A 103 -9.84 4.33 -14.64
N GLN A 104 -10.54 3.55 -13.82
CA GLN A 104 -11.90 3.06 -14.12
C GLN A 104 -12.96 4.17 -14.06
N ASN A 105 -12.69 5.25 -13.34
CA ASN A 105 -13.57 6.40 -13.21
C ASN A 105 -13.32 7.42 -14.33
N TYR A 106 -12.44 7.10 -15.30
CA TYR A 106 -11.97 7.99 -16.34
C TYR A 106 -11.24 9.23 -15.78
N GLU A 107 -10.64 9.10 -14.60
CA GLU A 107 -9.79 10.11 -13.99
C GLU A 107 -8.32 9.86 -14.36
N ASP A 108 -7.60 10.96 -14.56
CA ASP A 108 -6.17 10.92 -14.82
C ASP A 108 -5.41 10.69 -13.50
N VAL A 109 -4.59 9.65 -13.49
CA VAL A 109 -3.73 9.26 -12.38
C VAL A 109 -2.28 9.42 -12.83
N GLU A 110 -1.58 10.35 -12.18
CA GLU A 110 -0.16 10.57 -12.39
C GLU A 110 0.67 9.60 -11.53
N ILE A 111 1.56 8.85 -12.19
CA ILE A 111 2.45 7.89 -11.54
C ILE A 111 3.90 8.30 -11.78
N PRO A 112 4.73 8.48 -10.75
CA PRO A 112 6.15 8.78 -10.93
C PRO A 112 6.87 7.66 -11.70
N MET A 113 7.66 8.02 -12.72
CA MET A 113 8.42 7.05 -13.54
C MET A 113 9.42 6.24 -12.71
N ASN A 114 9.93 6.81 -11.61
CA ASN A 114 10.84 6.14 -10.68
C ASN A 114 10.31 4.79 -10.14
N ILE A 115 8.99 4.59 -10.11
CA ILE A 115 8.37 3.33 -9.63
C ILE A 115 8.50 2.20 -10.67
N PHE A 116 8.63 2.55 -11.95
CA PHE A 116 8.77 1.59 -13.05
C PHE A 116 10.21 1.11 -13.23
N GLY A 117 11.21 1.89 -12.79
CA GLY A 117 12.63 1.55 -12.92
C GLY A 117 13.00 1.23 -14.38
N VAL A 118 13.65 0.09 -14.61
CA VAL A 118 14.11 -0.35 -15.94
C VAL A 118 12.97 -0.54 -16.97
N SER A 119 11.74 -0.72 -16.50
CA SER A 119 10.59 -0.95 -17.39
C SER A 119 10.06 0.32 -18.06
N GLU A 120 10.56 1.50 -17.69
CA GLU A 120 10.11 2.80 -18.23
C GLU A 120 10.23 2.93 -19.75
N GLU A 121 11.26 2.32 -20.34
CA GLU A 121 11.53 2.41 -21.79
C GLU A 121 10.52 1.63 -22.64
N TYR A 122 9.81 0.68 -22.02
CA TYR A 122 8.92 -0.26 -22.69
C TYR A 122 7.45 0.09 -22.47
N LEU A 123 7.15 1.18 -21.76
CA LEU A 123 5.78 1.60 -21.50
C LEU A 123 5.16 2.16 -22.79
N GLU A 124 4.22 1.41 -23.35
CA GLU A 124 3.47 1.83 -24.53
C GLU A 124 2.08 2.37 -24.14
N PRO A 125 1.61 3.44 -24.82
CA PRO A 125 0.22 3.88 -24.73
C PRO A 125 -0.77 2.74 -24.96
N GLY A 126 -1.81 2.71 -24.14
CA GLY A 126 -2.88 1.72 -24.22
C GLY A 126 -2.65 0.45 -23.41
N MET A 127 -1.47 0.24 -22.82
CA MET A 127 -1.20 -0.89 -21.92
C MET A 127 -2.01 -0.79 -20.62
N GLU A 128 -2.48 -1.93 -20.12
CA GLU A 128 -3.14 -2.03 -18.81
C GLU A 128 -2.15 -2.48 -17.74
N ILE A 129 -2.12 -1.75 -16.63
CA ILE A 129 -1.26 -2.02 -15.48
C ILE A 129 -2.09 -2.07 -14.20
N SER A 130 -1.61 -2.76 -13.17
CA SER A 130 -2.23 -2.71 -11.83
C SER A 130 -1.39 -1.89 -10.87
N VAL A 131 -1.98 -0.88 -10.26
CA VAL A 131 -1.36 0.01 -9.30
C VAL A 131 -1.86 -0.33 -7.90
N PHE A 132 -0.94 -0.41 -6.95
CA PHE A 132 -1.24 -0.62 -5.53
C PHE A 132 -1.14 0.72 -4.80
N LYS A 133 -2.28 1.21 -4.32
CA LYS A 133 -2.41 2.47 -3.59
C LYS A 133 -2.65 2.21 -2.10
N HIS A 134 -2.09 3.05 -1.24
CA HIS A 134 -2.41 3.12 0.17
C HIS A 134 -2.45 4.58 0.59
N GLU A 135 -3.59 5.04 1.11
CA GLU A 135 -3.79 6.43 1.55
C GLU A 135 -3.36 7.43 0.46
N ASP A 136 -3.82 7.17 -0.77
CA ASP A 136 -3.53 7.93 -2.00
C ASP A 136 -2.08 7.91 -2.48
N LYS A 137 -1.17 7.29 -1.71
CA LYS A 137 0.21 7.06 -2.13
C LYS A 137 0.32 5.80 -2.97
N ILE A 138 0.99 5.90 -4.11
CA ILE A 138 1.33 4.75 -4.94
C ILE A 138 2.53 4.04 -4.31
N ILE A 139 2.35 2.77 -3.97
CA ILE A 139 3.40 1.94 -3.37
C ILE A 139 4.11 1.10 -4.41
N LYS A 140 3.33 0.48 -5.32
CA LYS A 140 3.82 -0.51 -6.26
C LYS A 140 3.00 -0.48 -7.54
N VAL A 141 3.64 -0.82 -8.64
CA VAL A 141 3.00 -1.10 -9.92
C VAL A 141 3.31 -2.54 -10.32
N ASN A 142 2.31 -3.21 -10.89
CA ASN A 142 2.46 -4.52 -11.51
C ASN A 142 2.22 -4.37 -13.01
N LEU A 143 3.19 -4.88 -13.77
CA LEU A 143 3.24 -4.75 -15.22
C LEU A 143 2.56 -5.96 -15.88
N PRO A 144 2.02 -5.80 -17.10
CA PRO A 144 1.44 -6.92 -17.83
C PRO A 144 2.51 -7.96 -18.16
N SER A 145 2.09 -9.22 -18.25
CA SER A 145 2.99 -10.36 -18.50
C SER A 145 3.71 -10.25 -19.85
N SER A 146 3.11 -9.61 -20.84
CA SER A 146 3.72 -9.33 -22.15
C SER A 146 5.00 -8.52 -22.01
N LEU A 147 4.95 -7.43 -21.23
CA LEU A 147 6.09 -6.55 -20.96
C LEU A 147 7.18 -7.29 -20.16
N LEU A 148 6.76 -8.02 -19.12
CA LEU A 148 7.68 -8.81 -18.29
C LEU A 148 8.41 -9.88 -19.12
N ALA A 149 7.76 -10.48 -20.11
CA ALA A 149 8.38 -11.47 -20.99
C ALA A 149 9.46 -10.82 -21.89
N THR A 150 9.22 -9.61 -22.38
CA THR A 150 10.20 -8.84 -23.16
C THR A 150 11.43 -8.49 -22.32
N LEU A 151 11.23 -8.09 -21.06
CA LEU A 151 12.31 -7.75 -20.14
C LEU A 151 13.20 -8.95 -19.79
N ARG A 152 12.64 -10.16 -19.70
CA ARG A 152 13.41 -11.39 -19.36
C ARG A 152 14.25 -11.95 -20.50
N LYS A 153 14.04 -11.50 -21.74
CA LYS A 153 14.76 -11.98 -22.92
C LYS A 153 16.06 -11.24 -23.19
N LYS A 154 16.29 -10.11 -22.51
CA LYS A 154 17.57 -9.41 -22.46
C LYS A 154 18.37 -9.89 -21.25
#